data_AF-A0A7W0ZFL1-F1
#
_entry.id   AF-A0A7W0ZFL1-F1
#
_cell.length_a   1.000
_cell.length_b   1.000
_cell.length_c   1.000
_cell.angle_alpha   90.00
_cell.angle_beta   90.00
_cell.angle_gamma   90.00
#
_symmetry.space_group_name_H-M   'P 1'
#
loop_
_entity.id
_entity.type
_entity.pdbx_description
1 polymer ?
#
loop_
_entity_poly.entity_id
_entity_poly.type
_entity_poly.pdbx_seq_one_letter_code
_entity_poly.pdbx_strand_id
1 'polypeptide(L)' 'MDGEERRGSLRTFFLGGLVGASAALAAINRRRRVERRRGRPRGLAAFETAPCYLELLDQEHEQPDLRPER' A
#
# COMPACT_ATOMS: atom_id res chain seq x y z
N MET A 1 -9.40 31.67 -32.66
CA MET A 1 -9.83 30.30 -32.29
C MET A 1 -8.83 29.81 -31.25
N ASP A 2 -8.93 30.22 -29.98
CA ASP A 2 -7.85 29.98 -28.98
C ASP A 2 -8.37 29.47 -27.62
N GLY A 3 -9.70 29.53 -27.40
CA GLY A 3 -10.32 29.07 -26.16
C GLY A 3 -10.61 27.57 -26.13
N GLU A 4 -10.86 26.96 -27.30
CA GLU A 4 -11.24 25.54 -27.40
C GLU A 4 -10.01 24.61 -27.28
N GLU A 5 -8.86 25.00 -27.83
CA GLU A 5 -7.60 24.23 -27.70
C GLU A 5 -7.08 24.19 -26.27
N ARG A 6 -7.15 25.31 -25.54
CA ARG A 6 -6.77 25.37 -24.11
C ARG A 6 -7.66 24.49 -23.24
N ARG A 7 -8.97 24.45 -23.53
CA ARG A 7 -9.93 23.62 -22.77
C ARG A 7 -9.77 22.13 -23.09
N GLY A 8 -9.38 21.79 -24.32
CA GLY A 8 -9.02 20.44 -24.73
C GLY A 8 -7.77 19.93 -24.00
N SER A 9 -6.73 20.75 -23.91
CA SER A 9 -5.48 20.40 -23.21
C SER A 9 -5.69 20.17 -21.71
N LEU A 10 -6.44 21.05 -21.02
CA LEU A 10 -6.73 20.85 -19.59
C LEU A 10 -7.49 19.54 -19.33
N ARG A 11 -8.43 19.16 -20.21
CA ARG A 11 -9.17 17.90 -20.09
C ARG A 11 -8.26 16.68 -20.21
N THR A 12 -7.29 16.69 -21.12
CA THR A 12 -6.36 15.55 -21.27
C THR A 12 -5.44 15.42 -20.07
N PHE A 13 -5.03 16.53 -19.43
CA PHE A 13 -4.30 16.50 -18.17
C PHE A 13 -5.13 15.91 -17.02
N PHE A 14 -6.41 16.31 -16.88
CA PHE A 14 -7.29 15.74 -15.84
C PHE A 14 -7.55 14.24 -16.06
N LEU A 15 -7.78 13.82 -17.30
CA LEU A 15 -7.98 12.41 -17.63
C LEU A 15 -6.70 11.61 -17.38
N GLY A 16 -5.53 12.13 -17.79
CA GLY A 16 -4.24 11.52 -17.51
C GLY A 16 -3.96 11.39 -16.01
N GLY A 17 -4.26 12.45 -15.24
CA GLY A 17 -4.15 12.45 -13.78
C GLY A 17 -5.06 11.41 -13.12
N LEU A 18 -6.32 11.30 -13.54
CA LEU A 18 -7.27 10.32 -13.01
C LEU A 18 -6.82 8.89 -13.30
N VAL A 19 -6.37 8.61 -14.52
CA VAL A 19 -5.84 7.29 -14.90
C VAL A 19 -4.58 6.96 -14.10
N GLY A 20 -3.65 7.90 -13.95
CA GLY A 20 -2.44 7.73 -13.15
C GLY A 20 -2.74 7.47 -11.67
N ALA A 21 -3.63 8.25 -11.06
CA ALA A 21 -4.04 8.06 -9.67
C ALA A 21 -4.71 6.69 -9.45
N SER A 22 -5.57 6.28 -10.39
CA SER A 22 -6.23 4.96 -10.34
C SER A 22 -5.23 3.82 -10.45
N ALA A 23 -4.24 3.94 -11.34
CA ALA A 23 -3.19 2.96 -11.51
C ALA A 23 -2.30 2.84 -10.25
N ALA A 24 -1.95 3.97 -9.64
CA ALA A 24 -1.19 3.99 -8.39
C ALA A 24 -1.96 3.30 -7.24
N LEU A 25 -3.24 3.62 -7.07
CA LEU A 25 -4.11 2.96 -6.09
C LEU A 25 -4.24 1.46 -6.35
N ALA A 26 -4.41 1.06 -7.60
CA ALA A 26 -4.47 -0.34 -7.99
C ALA A 26 -3.14 -1.08 -7.69
N ALA A 27 -2.00 -0.44 -7.95
CA ALA A 27 -0.69 -0.99 -7.65
C ALA A 27 -0.47 -1.19 -6.13
N ILE A 28 -0.86 -0.21 -5.31
CA ILE A 28 -0.80 -0.33 -3.84
C ILE A 28 -1.69 -1.48 -3.35
N ASN A 29 -2.92 -1.56 -3.86
CA ASN A 29 -3.84 -2.63 -3.47
C ASN A 29 -3.34 -4.02 -3.92
N ARG A 30 -2.77 -4.09 -5.13
CA ARG A 30 -2.15 -5.32 -5.66
C ARG A 30 -0.96 -5.75 -4.79
N ARG A 31 -0.08 -4.82 -4.41
CA ARG A 31 1.05 -5.10 -3.51
C ARG A 31 0.57 -5.63 -2.16
N ARG A 32 -0.43 -4.99 -1.54
CA ARG A 32 -1.04 -5.47 -0.29
C ARG A 32 -1.64 -6.87 -0.43
N ARG A 33 -2.31 -7.18 -1.54
CA ARG A 33 -2.88 -8.51 -1.80
C ARG A 33 -1.80 -9.57 -2.01
N VAL A 34 -0.72 -9.25 -2.72
CA VAL A 34 0.40 -10.17 -2.93
C VAL A 34 1.12 -10.45 -1.62
N GLU A 35 1.32 -9.44 -0.78
CA GLU A 35 1.89 -9.61 0.56
C GLU A 35 1.03 -10.55 1.43
N ARG A 36 -0.28 -10.35 1.43
CA ARG A 36 -1.22 -11.25 2.12
C ARG A 36 -1.22 -12.67 1.56
N ARG A 37 -1.02 -12.85 0.25
CA ARG A 37 -0.96 -14.18 -0.40
C ARG A 37 0.38 -14.88 -0.26
N ARG A 38 1.48 -14.13 -0.14
CA ARG A 38 2.75 -14.61 0.41
C ARG A 38 2.66 -14.88 1.92
N GLY A 39 1.46 -14.71 2.48
CA GLY A 39 1.03 -15.11 3.80
C GLY A 39 1.82 -16.28 4.33
N ARG A 40 2.42 -15.97 5.48
CA ARG A 40 3.43 -16.70 6.25
C ARG A 40 3.33 -18.22 6.08
N PRO A 41 4.48 -18.92 6.01
CA PRO A 41 4.49 -20.36 5.84
C PRO A 41 3.59 -21.02 6.90
N ARG A 42 2.69 -21.90 6.46
CA ARG A 42 1.58 -22.47 7.26
C ARG A 42 2.02 -23.09 8.60
N GLY A 43 3.30 -23.46 8.75
CA GLY A 43 3.87 -24.00 9.98
C GLY A 43 4.19 -22.96 11.07
N LEU A 44 4.24 -21.67 10.75
CA LEU A 44 4.53 -20.62 11.73
C LEU A 44 3.29 -20.12 12.48
N ALA A 45 2.08 -20.49 12.05
CA ALA A 45 0.83 -20.06 12.67
C ALA A 45 0.72 -20.49 14.15
N ALA A 46 1.34 -21.60 14.54
CA ALA A 46 1.39 -22.07 15.93
C ALA A 46 2.26 -21.18 16.85
N PHE A 47 3.24 -20.47 16.28
CA PHE A 47 4.12 -19.56 17.03
C PHE A 47 3.53 -18.16 17.16
N GLU A 48 2.50 -17.83 16.37
CA GLU A 48 1.81 -16.53 16.45
C GLU A 48 0.94 -16.39 17.69
N THR A 49 0.65 -17.50 18.38
CA THR A 49 -0.04 -17.50 19.68
C THR A 49 0.93 -17.63 20.86
N ALA A 50 2.25 -17.69 20.59
CA ALA A 50 3.22 -17.78 21.68
C ALA A 50 3.26 -16.46 22.47
N PRO A 51 3.38 -16.52 23.80
CA PRO A 51 3.38 -15.32 24.64
C PRO A 51 4.52 -14.35 24.28
N CYS A 52 5.71 -14.87 23.96
CA CYS A 52 6.85 -14.08 23.52
C CYS A 52 6.62 -13.35 22.19
N TYR A 53 5.77 -13.90 21.31
CA TYR A 53 5.43 -13.26 20.05
C TYR A 53 4.42 -12.12 20.24
N LEU A 54 3.46 -12.30 21.16
CA LEU A 54 2.48 -11.27 21.51
C LEU A 54 3.15 -10.06 22.18
N GLU A 55 4.11 -10.30 23.07
CA GLU A 55 4.88 -9.23 23.73
C GLU A 55 5.69 -8.40 22.73
N LEU A 56 6.30 -9.05 21.72
CA LEU A 56 7.00 -8.34 20.65
C LEU A 56 6.05 -7.46 19.81
N LEU A 57 4.86 -7.96 19.49
CA LEU A 57 3.85 -7.18 18.75
C LEU A 57 3.38 -5.97 19.55
N ASP A 58 3.19 -6.12 20.87
CA ASP A 58 2.77 -5.04 21.75
C ASP A 58 3.82 -3.92 21.74
N GLN A 59 5.11 -4.28 21.83
CA GLN A 59 6.23 -3.34 21.72
C GLN A 59 6.28 -2.60 20.37
N GLU A 60 6.01 -3.29 19.25
CA GLU A 60 5.92 -2.66 17.92
C GLU A 60 4.72 -1.69 17.81
N HIS A 61 3.61 -1.99 18.49
CA HIS A 61 2.42 -1.13 18.52
C HIS A 61 2.62 0.12 19.38
N GLU A 62 3.33 -0.01 20.50
CA GLU A 62 3.68 1.11 21.38
C GLU A 62 4.79 2.00 20.82
N GLN A 63 5.66 1.46 19.95
CA GLN A 63 6.72 2.21 19.27
C GLN A 63 6.60 2.16 17.75
N PRO A 64 5.65 2.92 17.15
CA PRO A 64 5.45 2.94 15.71
C PRO A 64 6.63 3.54 14.90
N ASP A 65 7.64 4.12 15.59
CA ASP A 65 8.70 4.94 14.98
C ASP A 65 10.07 4.25 14.85
N LEU A 66 10.25 3.02 15.36
CA LEU A 66 11.46 2.21 15.13
C LEU A 66 11.22 1.11 14.10
N ARG A 67 11.00 1.50 12.84
CA ARG A 67 11.35 0.60 11.74
C ARG A 67 12.84 0.79 11.42
N PRO A 68 13.71 -0.22 11.60
CA PRO A 68 14.99 -0.18 10.93
C PRO A 68 14.70 -0.25 9.42
N GLU A 69 15.14 0.78 8.68
CA GLU A 69 15.15 0.72 7.22
C GLU A 69 15.82 -0.58 6.78
N ARG A 70 15.07 -1.38 6.00
CA ARG A 70 15.56 -2.58 5.33
C ARG A 70 15.65 -2.32 3.85
#